data_AF-K5CZV8-F1
#
_entry.id   AF-K5CZV8-F1
#
_cell.length_a   1.000
_cell.length_b   1.000
_cell.length_c   1.000
_cell.angle_alpha   90.00
_cell.angle_beta   90.00
_cell.angle_gamma   90.00
#
_symmetry.space_group_name_H-M   'P 1'
#
loop_
_entity.id
_entity.type
_entity.pdbx_description
1 polymer ?
#
loop_
_entity_poly.entity_id
_entity_poly.type
_entity_poly.pdbx_seq_one_letter_code
_entity_poly.pdbx_strand_id
1 'polypeptide(L)'
;MPGGRAANSVGRSDNRFGLAQGEIKGDERPAPITPCPVCNSRGYHGRIGLYELLTPGPQLKAALAKSQDAGQLTAIAKSEGFRPVQSEAVLTVARGLTSLDELKRAFTKR
;
A
#
# COMPACT_ATOMS: atom_id res chain seq x y z
N MET A 1 -8.89 -16.18 -39.55
CA MET A 1 -9.56 -15.06 -38.85
C MET A 1 -9.00 -14.94 -37.44
N PRO A 2 -8.06 -14.02 -37.16
CA PRO A 2 -7.55 -13.85 -35.81
C PRO A 2 -8.54 -12.99 -35.01
N GLY A 3 -9.22 -13.62 -34.03
CA GLY A 3 -10.06 -12.92 -33.06
C GLY A 3 -9.17 -12.12 -32.10
N GLY A 4 -9.22 -10.79 -32.22
CA GLY A 4 -8.51 -9.88 -31.35
C GLY A 4 -8.98 -10.02 -29.91
N ARG A 5 -8.04 -10.27 -28.98
CA ARG A 5 -8.27 -10.03 -27.56
C ARG A 5 -8.29 -8.53 -27.36
N ALA A 6 -9.44 -7.98 -26.99
CA ALA A 6 -9.50 -6.64 -26.43
C ALA A 6 -8.60 -6.61 -25.18
N ALA A 7 -7.46 -5.94 -25.28
CA ALA A 7 -6.71 -5.51 -24.12
C ALA A 7 -7.63 -4.53 -23.38
N ASN A 8 -8.23 -4.99 -22.27
CA ASN A 8 -8.89 -4.09 -21.35
C ASN A 8 -7.81 -3.12 -20.85
N SER A 9 -7.91 -1.89 -21.33
CA SER A 9 -7.15 -0.76 -20.83
C SER A 9 -7.50 -0.58 -19.37
N VAL A 10 -6.68 -1.15 -18.47
CA VAL A 10 -6.65 -0.74 -17.07
C VAL A 10 -6.41 0.77 -17.10
N GLY A 11 -7.47 1.52 -16.82
CA GLY A 11 -7.49 2.97 -16.87
C GLY A 11 -6.36 3.52 -16.02
N ARG A 12 -5.40 4.14 -16.70
CA ARG A 12 -4.35 4.96 -16.13
C ARG A 12 -4.98 6.25 -15.61
N SER A 13 -5.33 6.34 -14.32
CA SER A 13 -5.40 7.62 -13.56
C SER A 13 -6.07 7.45 -12.20
N ASP A 14 -5.34 6.96 -11.19
CA ASP A 14 -5.49 7.43 -9.80
C ASP A 14 -4.47 6.71 -8.91
N ASN A 15 -3.24 7.23 -8.87
CA ASN A 15 -2.22 6.76 -7.94
C ASN A 15 -2.49 7.29 -6.51
N ARG A 16 -3.70 7.03 -6.00
CA ARG A 16 -4.16 7.50 -4.67
C ARG A 16 -3.29 6.98 -3.53
N PHE A 17 -2.55 5.89 -3.76
CA PHE A 17 -1.66 5.27 -2.79
C PHE A 17 -0.19 5.61 -3.01
N GLY A 18 0.16 6.48 -3.97
CA GLY A 18 1.54 6.91 -4.18
C GLY A 18 2.52 5.78 -4.52
N LEU A 19 2.05 4.73 -5.18
CA LEU A 19 2.83 3.55 -5.55
C LEU A 19 3.50 3.75 -6.92
N ALA A 20 4.73 3.28 -7.06
CA ALA A 20 5.45 3.33 -8.34
C ALA A 20 4.92 2.26 -9.31
N GLN A 21 5.05 2.51 -10.62
CA GLN A 21 4.64 1.56 -11.64
C GLN A 21 5.45 0.26 -11.51
N GLY A 22 4.76 -0.89 -11.45
CA GLY A 22 5.40 -2.19 -11.29
C GLY A 22 5.59 -2.68 -9.85
N GLU A 23 5.24 -1.88 -8.82
CA GLU A 23 5.29 -2.34 -7.43
C GLU A 23 4.21 -3.41 -7.11
N ILE A 24 3.23 -3.60 -7.99
CA ILE A 24 2.15 -4.58 -7.87
C ILE A 24 2.16 -5.49 -9.10
N LYS A 25 2.30 -6.81 -8.91
CA LYS A 25 2.14 -7.80 -9.99
C LYS A 25 0.64 -8.12 -10.15
N GLY A 26 0.12 -8.03 -11.37
CA GLY A 26 -1.34 -7.96 -11.63
C GLY A 26 -2.15 -9.26 -11.57
N ASP A 27 -3.47 -9.07 -11.39
CA ASP A 27 -4.68 -9.86 -11.74
C ASP A 27 -4.79 -11.36 -11.42
N GLU A 28 -3.89 -11.91 -10.63
CA GLU A 28 -4.07 -13.27 -10.13
C GLU A 28 -5.14 -13.30 -9.03
N ARG A 29 -6.25 -13.98 -9.31
CA ARG A 29 -7.30 -14.24 -8.34
C ARG A 29 -6.69 -15.08 -7.21
N PRO A 30 -6.83 -14.69 -5.93
CA PRO A 30 -6.22 -15.44 -4.83
C PRO A 30 -6.68 -16.89 -4.85
N ALA A 31 -5.75 -17.82 -4.67
CA ALA A 31 -6.10 -19.24 -4.55
C ALA A 31 -7.06 -19.44 -3.36
N PRO A 32 -8.01 -20.38 -3.45
CA PRO A 32 -8.90 -20.70 -2.34
C PRO A 32 -8.09 -21.19 -1.13
N ILE A 33 -8.48 -20.73 0.06
CA ILE A 33 -7.82 -21.10 1.32
C ILE A 33 -8.22 -22.54 1.66
N THR A 34 -7.25 -23.45 1.72
CA THR A 34 -7.47 -24.84 2.11
C THR A 34 -7.44 -25.01 3.65
N PRO A 35 -8.16 -26.00 4.21
CA PRO A 35 -8.10 -26.29 5.64
C PRO A 35 -6.66 -26.56 6.09
N CYS A 36 -6.22 -25.86 7.14
CA CYS A 36 -4.84 -25.91 7.61
C CYS A 36 -4.80 -26.05 9.14
N PRO A 37 -4.17 -27.10 9.69
CA PRO A 37 -4.11 -27.31 11.15
C PRO A 37 -3.22 -26.28 11.84
N VAL A 38 -2.20 -25.73 11.17
CA VAL A 38 -1.29 -24.72 11.74
C VAL A 38 -2.04 -23.43 12.08
N CYS A 39 -2.97 -23.01 11.23
CA CYS A 39 -3.78 -21.81 11.46
C CYS A 39 -5.14 -22.12 12.12
N ASN A 40 -5.42 -23.38 12.48
CA ASN A 40 -6.73 -23.86 12.92
C ASN A 40 -7.87 -23.47 11.95
N SER A 41 -7.63 -23.64 10.65
CA SER A 41 -8.59 -23.29 9.58
C SER A 41 -9.07 -21.83 9.59
N ARG A 42 -8.31 -20.91 10.21
CA ARG A 42 -8.64 -19.48 10.26
C ARG A 42 -8.20 -18.70 9.02
N GLY A 43 -7.28 -19.26 8.22
CA GLY A 43 -6.70 -18.58 7.05
C GLY A 43 -5.59 -17.57 7.37
N TYR A 44 -5.26 -17.35 8.65
CA TYR A 44 -4.16 -16.47 9.09
C TYR A 44 -3.38 -17.10 10.24
N HIS A 45 -2.07 -16.88 10.26
CA HIS A 45 -1.20 -17.32 11.36
C HIS A 45 -0.22 -16.20 11.72
N GLY A 46 -0.20 -15.80 12.99
CA GLY A 46 0.61 -14.67 13.46
C GLY A 46 0.01 -13.30 13.12
N ARG A 47 0.83 -12.26 13.25
CA ARG A 47 0.50 -10.86 12.98
C ARG A 47 1.72 -10.15 12.42
N ILE A 48 1.50 -9.17 11.55
CA ILE A 48 2.53 -8.28 11.04
C ILE A 48 2.22 -6.85 11.43
N GLY A 49 3.25 -6.07 11.76
CA GLY A 49 3.13 -4.64 12.02
C GLY A 49 3.38 -3.86 10.74
N LEU A 50 2.56 -2.83 10.50
CA LEU A 50 2.80 -1.83 9.46
C LEU A 50 3.16 -0.53 10.14
N TYR A 51 4.26 0.07 9.71
CA TYR A 51 4.82 1.26 10.32
C TYR A 51 5.00 2.34 9.27
N GLU A 52 4.88 3.57 9.73
CA GLU A 52 5.24 4.76 8.98
C GLU A 52 6.33 5.46 9.78
N LEU A 53 7.46 5.73 9.13
CA LEU A 53 8.61 6.35 9.77
C LEU A 53 8.95 7.64 9.03
N LEU A 54 8.78 8.76 9.72
CA LEU A 54 9.22 10.06 9.23
C LEU A 54 10.62 10.35 9.76
N THR A 55 11.59 10.43 8.86
CA THR A 55 12.95 10.89 9.17
C THR A 55 13.16 12.25 8.53
N PRO A 56 13.11 13.37 9.29
CA PRO A 56 13.18 14.70 8.70
C PRO A 56 14.55 14.97 8.06
N GLY A 57 14.54 15.18 6.74
CA GLY A 57 15.71 15.64 6.01
C GLY A 57 15.92 17.15 6.15
N PRO A 58 16.98 17.69 5.51
CA PRO A 58 17.31 19.11 5.60
C PRO A 58 16.18 20.03 5.10
N GLN A 59 15.46 19.65 4.04
CA GLN A 59 14.41 20.49 3.49
C GLN A 59 13.18 20.50 4.39
N LEU A 60 12.78 19.33 4.92
CA LEU A 60 11.65 19.25 5.83
C LEU A 60 11.93 20.03 7.12
N LYS A 61 13.14 19.93 7.68
CA LYS A 61 13.54 20.72 8.86
C LYS A 61 13.47 22.22 8.60
N ALA A 62 13.94 22.69 7.45
CA ALA A 62 13.88 24.11 7.09
C ALA A 62 12.44 24.59 6.87
N ALA A 63 11.57 23.75 6.30
CA ALA A 63 10.15 24.04 6.10
C ALA A 63 9.37 24.09 7.42
N LEU A 64 9.66 23.17 8.35
CA LEU A 64 9.09 23.16 9.69
C LEU A 64 9.39 24.44 10.46
N ALA A 65 10.63 24.93 10.38
CA ALA A 65 11.04 26.18 11.02
C ALA A 65 10.29 27.43 10.49
N LYS A 66 9.71 27.33 9.28
CA LYS A 66 8.94 28.40 8.63
C LYS A 66 7.42 28.24 8.83
N SER A 67 6.98 27.27 9.63
CA SER A 67 5.56 26.98 9.88
C SER A 67 4.72 26.83 8.59
N GLN A 68 5.28 26.15 7.59
CA GLN A 68 4.55 25.86 6.35
C GLN A 68 3.32 24.99 6.60
N ASP A 69 2.35 25.06 5.69
CA ASP A 69 1.13 24.25 5.74
C ASP A 69 1.45 22.74 5.73
N ALA A 70 0.62 21.95 6.41
CA ALA A 70 0.78 20.51 6.54
C ALA A 70 0.82 19.77 5.19
N GLY A 71 0.09 20.26 4.17
CA GLY A 71 0.13 19.71 2.82
C GLY A 71 1.49 19.90 2.16
N GLN A 72 2.10 21.08 2.33
CA GLN A 72 3.45 21.36 1.83
C GLN A 72 4.50 20.53 2.56
N LEU A 73 4.41 20.45 3.89
CA LEU A 73 5.30 19.60 4.69
C LEU A 73 5.22 18.12 4.27
N THR A 74 4.02 17.62 4.00
CA THR A 74 3.81 16.25 3.52
C THR A 74 4.42 16.03 2.14
N ALA A 75 4.30 16.99 1.23
CA ALA A 75 4.91 16.91 -0.10
C ALA A 75 6.45 16.88 -0.02
N ILE A 76 7.04 17.72 0.83
CA ILE A 76 8.49 17.75 1.08
C ILE A 76 8.93 16.42 1.69
N ALA A 77 8.25 15.94 2.73
CA ALA A 77 8.54 14.66 3.35
C ALA A 77 8.54 13.52 2.31
N LYS A 78 7.51 13.45 1.44
CA LYS A 78 7.43 12.45 0.37
C LYS A 78 8.61 12.53 -0.60
N SER A 79 9.02 13.75 -0.97
CA SER A 79 10.21 13.93 -1.82
C SER A 79 11.52 13.50 -1.15
N GLU A 80 11.59 13.57 0.19
CA GLU A 80 12.71 13.08 0.99
C GLU A 80 12.60 11.57 1.34
N GLY A 81 11.65 10.84 0.71
CA GLY A 81 11.52 9.39 0.85
C GLY A 81 10.53 8.92 1.92
N PHE A 82 9.78 9.83 2.54
CA PHE A 82 8.68 9.45 3.43
C PHE A 82 7.60 8.68 2.67
N ARG A 83 7.23 7.52 3.20
CA ARG A 83 6.18 6.67 2.64
C ARG A 83 5.04 6.49 3.65
N PRO A 84 3.81 6.88 3.30
CA PRO A 84 2.66 6.70 4.19
C PRO A 84 2.35 5.25 4.48
N VAL A 85 1.79 4.96 5.66
CA VAL A 85 1.39 3.60 6.06
C VAL A 85 0.41 2.99 5.06
N GLN A 86 -0.50 3.78 4.48
CA GLN A 86 -1.49 3.26 3.52
C GLN A 86 -0.82 2.70 2.27
N SER A 87 0.25 3.35 1.80
CA SER A 87 1.03 2.90 0.64
C SER A 87 1.70 1.56 0.92
N GLU A 88 2.40 1.43 2.07
CA GLU A 88 3.00 0.15 2.47
C GLU A 88 1.96 -0.94 2.73
N ALA A 89 0.79 -0.58 3.23
CA ALA A 89 -0.27 -1.53 3.50
C ALA A 89 -0.82 -2.18 2.22
N VAL A 90 -1.02 -1.38 1.16
CA VAL A 90 -1.41 -1.91 -0.16
C VAL A 90 -0.33 -2.81 -0.73
N LEU A 91 0.96 -2.44 -0.61
CA LEU A 91 2.06 -3.30 -1.05
C LEU A 91 2.14 -4.61 -0.25
N THR A 92 1.83 -4.57 1.03
CA THR A 92 1.83 -5.77 1.88
C THR A 92 0.74 -6.75 1.47
N VAL A 93 -0.43 -6.26 1.05
CA VAL A 93 -1.48 -7.09 0.43
C VAL A 93 -0.99 -7.64 -0.91
N ALA A 94 -0.40 -6.80 -1.76
CA ALA A 94 0.14 -7.23 -3.06
C ALA A 94 1.25 -8.28 -2.94
N ARG A 95 2.04 -8.24 -1.86
CA ARG A 95 3.08 -9.23 -1.52
C ARG A 95 2.50 -10.54 -0.95
N GLY A 96 1.19 -10.62 -0.71
CA GLY A 96 0.52 -11.81 -0.17
C GLY A 96 0.75 -12.04 1.33
N LEU A 97 1.24 -11.04 2.07
CA LEU A 97 1.53 -11.17 3.49
C LEU A 97 0.30 -10.98 4.39
N THR A 98 -0.72 -10.30 3.86
CA THR A 98 -2.03 -10.10 4.51
C THR A 98 -3.12 -9.99 3.46
N SER A 99 -4.38 -9.97 3.88
CA SER A 99 -5.53 -9.84 2.98
C SER A 99 -6.05 -8.40 2.92
N LEU A 100 -6.80 -8.10 1.85
CA LEU A 100 -7.52 -6.83 1.73
C LEU A 100 -8.57 -6.66 2.83
N ASP A 101 -9.17 -7.75 3.31
CA ASP A 101 -10.18 -7.69 4.38
C ASP A 101 -9.56 -7.37 5.73
N GLU A 102 -8.39 -7.95 6.04
CA GLU A 102 -7.66 -7.60 7.26
C GLU A 102 -7.17 -6.15 7.19
N LEU A 103 -6.76 -5.70 6.00
CA LEU A 103 -6.40 -4.31 5.77
C LEU A 103 -7.58 -3.37 6.06
N LYS A 104 -8.77 -3.63 5.51
CA LYS A 104 -9.97 -2.83 5.79
C LYS A 104 -10.26 -2.80 7.28
N ARG A 105 -10.28 -3.97 7.93
CA ARG A 105 -10.52 -4.10 9.37
C ARG A 105 -9.55 -3.26 10.21
N ALA A 106 -8.27 -3.21 9.83
CA ALA A 106 -7.26 -2.42 10.53
C ALA A 106 -7.44 -0.91 10.36
N PHE A 107 -7.90 -0.43 9.19
CA PHE A 107 -8.02 0.99 8.88
C PHE A 107 -9.41 1.61 9.16
N THR A 108 -10.46 0.81 9.38
CA THR A 108 -11.83 1.30 9.60
C THR A 108 -12.07 1.97 10.97
N LYS A 109 -11.20 1.77 11.97
CA LYS A 109 -11.40 2.33 13.34
C LYS A 109 -10.85 3.76 13.54
N ARG A 110 -11.03 4.65 12.56
CA ARG A 110 -10.72 6.08 12.76
C ARG A 110 -11.94 6.85 13.22
#